data_AF-A0A2D9CCL8-F1
#
_entry.id   AF-A0A2D9CCL8-F1
#
_cell.length_a   1.000
_cell.length_b   1.000
_cell.length_c   1.000
_cell.angle_alpha   90.00
_cell.angle_beta   90.00
_cell.angle_gamma   90.00
#
_symmetry.space_group_name_H-M   'P 1'
#
loop_
_entity.id
_entity.type
_entity.pdbx_description
1 polymer ?
#
loop_
_entity_poly.entity_id
_entity_poly.type
_entity_poly.pdbx_seq_one_letter_code
_entity_poly.pdbx_strand_id
1 'polypeptide(L)'
;MTARLIKFMGSHPELTTGHMYSAREYARVANIKPNAMSTRLHRVLEVHDSHLRPMYQNYDYEGKAINRSADRPLKSSFETHAEKLSGEWLNRRLI
;
A
#
# COMPACT_ATOMS: atom_id res chain seq x y z
N MET A 1 6.90 -15.62 19.59
CA MET A 1 7.46 -15.69 18.22
C MET A 1 8.77 -14.92 18.20
N THR A 2 9.86 -15.55 17.79
CA THR A 2 11.16 -14.89 17.58
C THR A 2 11.08 -13.91 16.42
N ALA A 3 11.67 -12.72 16.55
CA ALA A 3 11.62 -11.70 15.51
C ALA A 3 12.53 -12.10 14.35
N ARG A 4 11.93 -12.35 13.17
CA ARG A 4 12.69 -12.60 11.94
C ARG A 4 13.24 -11.27 11.40
N LEU A 5 14.56 -11.22 11.19
CA LEU A 5 15.22 -10.12 10.50
C LEU A 5 15.34 -10.45 9.02
N ILE A 6 15.09 -9.46 8.16
CA ILE A 6 15.11 -9.62 6.70
C ILE A 6 15.95 -8.49 6.12
N LYS A 7 16.78 -8.81 5.13
CA LYS A 7 17.66 -7.85 4.46
C LYS A 7 16.86 -6.87 3.59
N PHE A 8 17.20 -5.59 3.64
CA PHE A 8 16.66 -4.57 2.74
C PHE A 8 17.53 -4.42 1.50
N MET A 9 16.92 -4.44 0.32
CA MET A 9 17.57 -4.36 -0.99
C MET A 9 16.86 -3.32 -1.87
N GLY A 10 16.72 -2.09 -1.37
CA GLY A 10 16.06 -1.01 -2.10
C GLY A 10 16.68 0.36 -1.84
N SER A 11 16.01 1.39 -2.30
CA SER A 11 16.41 2.79 -2.12
C SER A 11 15.34 3.51 -1.31
N HIS A 12 15.57 3.66 0.00
CA HIS A 12 14.66 4.36 0.90
C HIS A 12 15.45 5.34 1.78
N PRO A 13 14.95 6.56 2.04
CA PRO A 13 15.67 7.57 2.82
C PRO A 13 15.97 7.12 4.27
N GLU A 14 15.08 6.33 4.86
CA GLU A 14 15.21 5.86 6.26
C GLU A 14 15.87 4.47 6.41
N LEU A 15 16.11 3.74 5.33
CA LEU A 15 16.64 2.37 5.39
C LEU A 15 17.92 2.26 4.56
N THR A 16 18.94 1.62 5.13
CA THR A 16 20.20 1.38 4.42
C THR A 16 20.18 0.03 3.71
N THR A 17 20.52 0.05 2.43
CA THR A 17 20.61 -1.16 1.61
C THR A 17 21.64 -2.12 2.20
N GLY A 18 21.31 -3.41 2.27
CA GLY A 18 22.17 -4.44 2.84
C GLY A 18 21.97 -4.68 4.34
N HIS A 19 21.33 -3.75 5.06
CA HIS A 19 21.03 -3.95 6.48
C HIS A 19 19.81 -4.84 6.68
N MET A 20 19.80 -5.53 7.82
CA MET A 20 18.72 -6.39 8.23
C MET A 20 17.84 -5.68 9.24
N TYR A 21 16.54 -5.63 8.98
CA TYR A 21 15.55 -5.03 9.84
C TYR A 21 14.44 -6.02 10.17
N SER A 22 13.76 -5.77 11.28
CA SER A 22 12.58 -6.48 11.71
C SER A 22 11.34 -6.03 10.93
N ALA A 23 10.32 -6.89 10.88
CA ALA A 23 9.02 -6.52 10.32
C ALA A 23 8.40 -5.27 10.99
N ARG A 24 8.74 -5.00 12.25
CA ARG A 24 8.24 -3.84 13.00
C ARG A 24 8.87 -2.52 12.53
N GLU A 25 10.16 -2.54 12.21
CA GLU A 25 10.86 -1.39 11.65
C GLU A 25 10.34 -1.07 10.25
N TYR A 26 10.22 -2.09 9.38
CA TYR A 26 9.60 -1.92 8.07
C TYR A 26 8.17 -1.40 8.15
N ALA A 27 7.39 -1.87 9.13
CA ALA A 27 6.03 -1.39 9.35
C ALA A 27 5.98 0.09 9.72
N ARG A 28 6.92 0.57 10.55
CA ARG A 28 7.05 1.97 10.93
C ARG A 28 7.34 2.83 9.69
N VAL A 29 8.33 2.42 8.90
CA VAL A 29 8.74 3.13 7.67
C VAL A 29 7.61 3.18 6.64
N ALA A 30 6.91 2.07 6.42
CA ALA A 30 5.79 2.00 5.47
C ALA A 30 4.47 2.58 6.01
N ASN A 31 4.44 3.00 7.28
CA ASN A 31 3.25 3.46 8.00
C ASN A 31 2.05 2.49 7.88
N ILE A 32 2.30 1.19 8.16
CA ILE A 32 1.29 0.13 8.19
C ILE A 32 1.35 -0.64 9.50
N LYS A 33 0.25 -1.31 9.91
CA LYS A 33 0.26 -2.09 11.15
C LYS A 33 1.32 -3.22 11.12
N PRO A 34 2.03 -3.49 12.24
CA PRO A 34 3.04 -4.56 12.31
C PRO A 34 2.54 -5.94 11.85
N ASN A 35 1.29 -6.29 12.19
CA ASN A 35 0.69 -7.56 11.79
C ASN A 35 0.53 -7.65 10.27
N ALA A 36 0.09 -6.57 9.62
CA ALA A 36 -0.06 -6.52 8.17
C ALA A 36 1.30 -6.63 7.47
N MET A 37 2.34 -5.98 8.01
CA MET A 37 3.71 -6.12 7.50
C MET A 37 4.24 -7.54 7.68
N SER A 38 3.97 -8.18 8.83
CA SER A 38 4.36 -9.57 9.07
C SER A 38 3.73 -10.52 8.04
N THR A 39 2.44 -10.35 7.73
CA THR A 39 1.76 -11.12 6.67
C THR A 39 2.39 -10.86 5.30
N ARG A 40 2.67 -9.59 4.98
CA ARG A 40 3.32 -9.21 3.71
C ARG A 40 4.72 -9.82 3.56
N LEU A 41 5.47 -9.92 4.65
CA LEU A 41 6.84 -10.42 4.68
C LEU A 41 6.94 -11.92 4.94
N HIS A 42 5.84 -12.65 5.20
CA HIS A 42 5.88 -14.03 5.68
C HIS A 42 6.74 -14.98 4.82
N ARG A 43 6.77 -14.81 3.49
CA ARG A 43 7.55 -15.63 2.55
C ARG A 43 8.63 -14.85 1.78
N VAL A 44 8.96 -13.65 2.24
CA VAL A 44 9.89 -12.75 1.55
C VAL A 44 11.33 -12.96 2.05
N LEU A 45 12.26 -13.25 1.13
CA LEU A 45 13.68 -13.41 1.43
C LEU A 45 14.40 -12.06 1.55
N GLU A 46 14.05 -11.10 0.68
CA GLU A 46 14.63 -9.77 0.63
C GLU A 46 13.53 -8.71 0.51
N VAL A 47 13.64 -7.64 1.28
CA VAL A 47 12.67 -6.53 1.26
C VAL A 47 13.11 -5.49 0.25
N HIS A 48 12.24 -5.23 -0.73
CA HIS A 48 12.40 -4.14 -1.71
C HIS A 48 11.37 -3.04 -1.48
N ASP A 49 11.52 -1.90 -2.16
CA ASP A 49 10.63 -0.73 -2.05
C ASP A 49 9.16 -1.05 -2.36
N SER A 50 8.90 -2.03 -3.23
CA SER A 50 7.55 -2.53 -3.53
C SER A 50 6.81 -3.06 -2.30
N HIS A 51 7.56 -3.60 -1.32
CA HIS A 51 7.02 -4.14 -0.08
C HIS A 51 6.76 -3.06 0.97
N LEU A 52 7.30 -1.85 0.79
CA LEU A 52 7.13 -0.71 1.70
C LEU A 52 5.99 0.22 1.31
N ARG A 53 5.16 -0.18 0.33
CA ARG A 53 4.00 0.62 -0.09
C ARG A 53 2.97 0.75 1.04
N PRO A 54 2.39 1.95 1.26
CA PRO A 54 1.30 2.09 2.21
C PRO A 54 0.13 1.20 1.80
N MET A 55 -0.59 0.68 2.79
CA MET A 55 -1.78 -0.13 2.53
C MET A 55 -2.95 0.78 2.15
N TYR A 56 -3.82 0.33 1.23
CA TYR A 56 -5.11 0.98 0.92
C TYR A 56 -6.10 0.80 2.09
N GLN A 57 -5.69 1.24 3.26
CA GLN A 57 -6.45 1.15 4.49
C GLN A 57 -6.40 2.52 5.16
N ASN A 58 -7.54 2.94 5.70
CA ASN A 58 -7.69 4.24 6.35
C ASN A 58 -7.10 4.25 7.77
N TYR A 59 -6.04 3.49 8.04
CA TYR A 59 -5.38 3.44 9.34
C TYR A 59 -3.85 3.48 9.22
N ASP A 60 -3.23 4.25 10.11
CA ASP A 60 -1.78 4.40 10.27
C ASP A 60 -1.17 3.22 11.04
N TYR A 61 0.17 3.21 11.16
CA TYR A 61 0.94 2.30 12.02
C TYR A 61 0.45 2.32 13.47
N GLU A 62 0.10 3.50 14.00
CA GLU A 62 -0.44 3.68 15.36
C GLU A 62 -1.93 3.28 15.49
N GLY A 63 -2.58 2.90 14.39
CA GLY A 63 -4.00 2.58 14.36
C GLY A 63 -4.94 3.79 14.35
N LYS A 64 -4.39 5.00 14.18
CA LYS A 64 -5.18 6.22 13.97
C LYS A 64 -5.84 6.19 12.60
N ALA A 65 -7.09 6.66 12.53
CA ALA A 65 -7.79 6.78 11.27
C ALA A 65 -7.15 7.89 10.42
N ILE A 66 -6.86 7.59 9.17
CA ILE A 66 -6.28 8.48 8.17
C ILE A 66 -7.11 8.39 6.91
N ASN A 67 -7.58 9.54 6.45
CA ASN A 67 -8.33 9.65 5.20
C ASN A 67 -7.37 9.56 4.01
N ARG A 68 -6.93 8.35 3.65
CA ARG A 68 -6.18 8.09 2.39
C ARG A 68 -7.08 8.17 1.15
N SER A 69 -8.40 8.27 1.34
CA SER A 69 -9.42 8.41 0.30
C SER A 69 -9.74 9.87 -0.06
N ALA A 70 -9.11 10.86 0.57
CA ALA A 70 -9.23 12.23 0.12
C ALA A 70 -8.42 12.39 -1.17
N ASP A 71 -9.11 12.70 -2.27
CA ASP A 71 -8.54 13.34 -3.46
C ASP A 71 -7.91 12.47 -4.55
N ARG A 72 -8.50 11.32 -4.88
CA ARG A 72 -8.48 10.89 -6.28
C ARG A 72 -9.79 11.29 -6.92
N PRO A 73 -9.83 12.31 -7.80
CA PRO A 73 -11.00 12.45 -8.67
C PRO A 73 -11.16 11.11 -9.38
N LEU A 74 -12.37 10.55 -9.37
CA LEU A 74 -12.71 9.43 -10.25
C LEU A 74 -12.51 9.93 -11.68
N LYS A 75 -11.30 9.77 -12.20
CA LYS A 75 -10.98 10.10 -13.57
C LYS A 75 -11.72 9.05 -14.38
N SER A 76 -12.80 9.47 -15.05
CA SER A 76 -13.47 8.65 -16.03
C SER A 76 -12.43 8.11 -17.00
N SER A 77 -12.38 6.79 -17.19
CA SER A 77 -11.52 6.14 -18.18
C SER A 77 -11.91 6.51 -19.61
N PHE A 78 -13.07 7.14 -19.80
CA PHE A 78 -13.59 7.57 -21.09
C PHE A 78 -13.11 8.98 -21.41
N GLU A 79 -12.46 9.15 -22.56
CA GLU A 79 -11.89 10.43 -22.97
C GLU A 79 -12.91 11.22 -23.78
N THR A 80 -13.59 10.57 -24.73
CA THR A 80 -14.52 11.21 -25.65
C THR A 80 -15.94 11.35 -25.05
N HIS A 81 -16.70 12.30 -25.56
CA HIS A 81 -18.07 12.55 -25.08
C HIS A 81 -19.00 11.35 -25.33
N ALA A 82 -18.88 10.69 -26.49
CA ALA A 82 -19.68 9.52 -26.84
C ALA A 82 -19.38 8.31 -25.94
N GLU A 83 -18.12 8.13 -25.56
CA GLU A 83 -17.72 7.07 -24.62
C GLU A 83 -18.25 7.32 -23.22
N LYS A 84 -18.25 8.58 -22.75
CA LYS A 84 -18.84 8.94 -21.45
C LYS A 84 -20.34 8.65 -21.41
N LEU A 85 -21.07 9.02 -22.45
CA LEU A 85 -22.50 8.71 -22.59
C LEU A 85 -22.78 7.20 -22.61
N SER A 86 -21.96 6.44 -23.34
CA SER A 86 -22.05 4.98 -23.36
C SER A 86 -21.77 4.36 -21.99
N GLY A 87 -20.75 4.87 -21.29
CA GLY A 87 -20.41 4.45 -19.93
C GLY A 87 -21.51 4.75 -18.92
N GLU A 88 -22.15 5.92 -19.01
CA GLU A 88 -23.31 6.25 -18.18
C GLU A 88 -24.50 5.30 -18.41
N TRP A 89 -24.72 4.89 -19.66
CA TRP A 89 -25.75 3.92 -20.01
C TRP A 89 -25.48 2.52 -19.42
N LEU A 90 -24.23 2.04 -19.53
CA LEU A 90 -23.82 0.74 -18.98
C LEU A 90 -23.88 0.70 -17.45
N ASN A 91 -23.63 1.82 -16.80
CA ASN A 91 -23.66 1.92 -15.34
C ASN A 91 -25.07 2.13 -14.76
N ARG A 92 -26.10 2.27 -15.59
CA ARG A 92 -27.48 2.28 -15.09
C ARG A 92 -27.84 0.90 -14.56
N ARG A 93 -28.29 0.88 -13.31
CA ARG A 93 -28.79 -0.33 -12.66
C ARG A 93 -30.08 -0.78 -13.37
N LEU A 94 -30.08 -2.00 -13.89
CA LEU A 94 -31.28 -2.63 -14.42
C LEU A 94 -32.28 -2.77 -13.26
N ILE A 95 -33.50 -2.26 -13.47
CA ILE A 95 -34.63 -2.38 -12.54
C ILE A 95 -35.24 -3.77 -12.69
#